data_AF-A0A6L3EUA6-F1
#
_entry.id   AF-A0A6L3EUA6-F1
#
_cell.length_a   1.000
_cell.length_b   1.000
_cell.length_c   1.000
_cell.angle_alpha   90.00
_cell.angle_beta   90.00
_cell.angle_gamma   90.00
#
_symmetry.space_group_name_H-M   'P 1'
#
loop_
_entity.id
_entity.type
_entity.pdbx_description
1 polymer ?
#
loop_
_entity_poly.entity_id
_entity_poly.type
_entity_poly.pdbx_seq_one_letter_code
_entity_poly.pdbx_strand_id
1 'polypeptide(L)'
;MKQSRRHPPDCGEPGLVFLSGPERGKFAPLGGHTVLITEDANGAIRTATEPPPDPASHTLAIFQSAGDSVEIESTAGSTLLVNGQKTENRMLANGDLVEIGNPPVRIRYLSMDPRRAGAVELGMLFRDCVERTRRQSGSRLHFVPRFALNMATDLSTRTTRTFRISVVLSLVAIAGLVIALGTATWSLHRQIRSDQANLEALTRWFEQRQTEYISRADLEALRSDLAAGLSVAQQRLEQLEGADSSFRNLIRDTSGAVIFLQGEYGFRDAATGKEVRYLVSPEGLPLVDRDGTPLMSLDGTGPVATRRFTGTGFVVNPAGSILTNRHVAAPWEHDDIVEAFRDTGIEPHLRRFRGYLPGHAEPLDVSTLVLGDDADLAILQCSEVTAGLPFIPLARERPFPGDDVVVLGYPTGLRALIARTSARFIEEIRTDKLDFWTIAERLAAQDYVRPLASRGIIGQISAAVVAYDADTTQGGSGGPVLNARGELIAVNNAILPEYGGSNLGVPVSKVVELMVRANLSI
;
A
#
# COMPACT_ATOMS: atom_id res chain seq x y z
N MET A 1 -52.04 -4.99 45.37
CA MET A 1 -53.07 -3.99 45.72
C MET A 1 -53.02 -2.85 44.72
N LYS A 2 -54.06 -2.71 43.89
CA LYS A 2 -54.22 -1.63 42.91
C LYS A 2 -54.52 -0.32 43.64
N GLN A 3 -53.58 0.62 43.70
CA GLN A 3 -53.89 2.01 44.06
C GLN A 3 -54.32 2.75 42.80
N SER A 4 -55.63 3.00 42.72
CA SER A 4 -56.30 3.90 41.80
C SER A 4 -55.61 5.27 41.78
N ARG A 5 -54.81 5.55 40.74
CA ARG A 5 -54.44 6.93 40.40
C ARG A 5 -55.67 7.58 39.78
N ARG A 6 -56.45 8.28 40.59
CA ARG A 6 -57.56 9.12 40.12
C ARG A 6 -56.97 10.17 39.18
N HIS A 7 -57.53 10.27 37.97
CA HIS A 7 -57.40 11.46 37.13
C HIS A 7 -57.81 12.70 37.94
N PRO A 8 -57.17 13.87 37.76
CA PRO A 8 -57.75 15.12 38.24
C PRO A 8 -59.13 15.31 37.57
N PRO A 9 -60.14 15.79 38.31
CA PRO A 9 -61.49 15.97 37.77
C PRO A 9 -61.51 16.98 36.62
N ASP A 10 -62.41 16.77 35.65
CA ASP A 10 -62.76 17.65 34.53
C ASP A 10 -63.32 19.00 35.03
N CYS A 11 -62.47 19.87 35.57
CA CYS A 11 -62.78 21.26 35.86
C CYS A 11 -61.83 22.16 35.06
N GLY A 12 -62.37 22.94 34.13
CA GLY A 12 -61.64 23.85 33.23
C GLY A 12 -61.10 25.11 33.91
N GLU A 13 -60.56 24.97 35.12
CA GLU A 13 -60.10 26.08 35.96
C GLU A 13 -58.60 25.92 36.28
N PRO A 14 -57.83 27.01 36.40
CA PRO A 14 -56.42 26.95 36.82
C PRO A 14 -56.33 26.36 38.24
N GLY A 15 -55.23 25.66 38.53
CA GLY A 15 -55.08 25.05 39.86
C GLY A 15 -53.70 24.52 40.20
N LEU A 16 -53.56 24.09 41.45
CA LEU A 16 -52.32 23.64 42.07
C LEU A 16 -52.33 22.13 42.26
N VAL A 17 -51.26 21.46 41.80
CA VAL A 17 -51.07 20.01 42.00
C VAL A 17 -49.93 19.76 42.99
N PHE A 18 -50.23 19.09 44.09
CA PHE A 18 -49.23 18.71 45.09
C PHE A 18 -48.40 17.50 44.62
N LEU A 19 -47.09 17.69 44.44
CA LEU A 19 -46.16 16.66 43.98
C LEU A 19 -45.45 15.92 45.13
N SER A 20 -45.36 16.55 46.31
CA SER A 20 -44.88 15.97 47.58
C SER A 20 -45.71 16.47 48.77
N GLY A 21 -45.43 15.99 49.99
CA GLY A 21 -46.15 16.37 51.21
C GLY A 21 -47.41 15.54 51.53
N PRO A 22 -48.13 15.86 52.62
CA PRO A 22 -49.30 15.12 53.10
C PRO A 22 -50.50 15.19 52.14
N GLU A 23 -50.59 16.24 51.31
CA GLU A 23 -51.63 16.39 50.29
C GLU A 23 -51.20 15.90 48.90
N ARG A 24 -50.14 15.09 48.79
CA ARG A 24 -49.60 14.62 47.50
C ARG A 24 -50.67 14.00 46.60
N GLY A 25 -50.77 14.52 45.38
CA GLY A 25 -51.71 14.09 44.35
C GLY A 25 -53.07 14.79 44.41
N LYS A 26 -53.30 15.65 45.41
CA LYS A 26 -54.50 16.51 45.48
C LYS A 26 -54.36 17.66 44.48
N PHE A 27 -55.48 17.98 43.83
CA PHE A 27 -55.65 19.17 43.00
C PHE A 27 -56.46 20.19 43.79
N ALA A 28 -55.95 21.42 43.91
CA ALA A 28 -56.65 22.54 44.51
C ALA A 28 -56.98 23.56 43.41
N PRO A 29 -58.27 23.74 43.06
CA PRO A 29 -58.67 24.72 42.06
C PRO A 29 -58.46 26.16 42.59
N LEU A 30 -57.95 27.03 41.73
CA LEU A 30 -57.80 28.47 41.95
C LEU A 30 -58.94 29.19 41.21
N GLY A 31 -60.18 28.87 41.56
CA GLY A 31 -61.39 29.40 40.90
C GLY A 31 -61.68 30.85 41.26
N GLY A 32 -60.79 31.79 40.91
CA GLY A 32 -60.97 33.23 41.16
C GLY A 32 -60.93 33.65 42.64
N HIS A 33 -60.45 32.78 43.53
CA HIS A 33 -60.38 33.01 44.97
C HIS A 33 -58.93 32.96 45.48
N THR A 34 -58.65 33.67 46.57
CA THR A 34 -57.36 33.59 47.29
C THR A 34 -57.21 32.22 47.96
N VAL A 35 -56.15 31.49 47.61
CA VAL A 35 -55.81 30.22 48.25
C VAL A 35 -54.57 30.40 49.12
N LEU A 36 -54.70 30.08 50.40
CA LEU A 36 -53.64 30.13 51.38
C LEU A 36 -52.96 28.76 51.48
N ILE A 37 -51.64 28.74 51.54
CA ILE A 37 -50.88 27.58 51.98
C ILE A 37 -50.53 27.80 53.44
N THR A 38 -51.01 26.90 54.30
CA THR A 38 -50.87 27.00 55.76
C THR A 38 -50.14 25.78 56.30
N GLU A 39 -49.39 25.98 57.38
CA GLU A 39 -48.76 24.93 58.18
C GLU A 39 -49.54 24.75 59.47
N ASP A 40 -50.04 23.52 59.71
CA ASP A 40 -50.76 23.17 60.94
C ASP A 40 -49.80 22.97 62.13
N ALA A 41 -50.34 22.84 63.34
CA ALA A 41 -49.55 22.66 64.57
C ALA A 41 -48.65 21.39 64.57
N ASN A 42 -48.86 20.47 63.61
CA ASN A 42 -48.05 19.26 63.44
C ASN A 42 -47.02 19.40 62.31
N GLY A 43 -46.83 20.59 61.73
CA GLY A 43 -45.89 20.84 60.63
C GLY A 43 -46.38 20.34 59.27
N ALA A 44 -47.68 20.02 59.12
CA ALA A 44 -48.23 19.57 57.86
C ALA A 44 -48.78 20.76 57.04
N ILE A 45 -48.28 20.86 55.80
CA ILE A 45 -48.64 21.94 54.87
C ILE A 45 -49.91 21.56 54.11
N ARG A 46 -50.92 22.43 54.14
CA ARG A 46 -52.25 22.24 53.54
C ARG A 46 -52.77 23.50 52.87
N THR A 47 -53.71 23.33 51.93
CA THR A 47 -54.48 24.45 51.35
C THR A 47 -55.62 24.89 52.28
N ALA A 48 -55.76 26.19 52.48
CA ALA A 48 -56.86 26.84 53.20
C ALA A 48 -57.43 28.01 52.39
N THR A 49 -58.64 28.45 52.73
CA THR A 49 -59.27 29.69 52.25
C THR A 49 -59.15 30.78 53.31
N GLU A 50 -59.30 32.05 52.93
CA GLU A 50 -59.25 33.18 53.87
C GLU A 50 -60.65 33.50 54.45
N PRO A 51 -60.80 33.70 55.79
CA PRO A 51 -59.81 33.48 56.84
C PRO A 51 -59.55 31.97 57.11
N PRO A 52 -58.33 31.58 57.53
CA PRO A 52 -57.97 30.18 57.73
C PRO A 52 -58.86 29.51 58.78
N PRO A 53 -59.22 28.23 58.59
CA PRO A 53 -60.20 27.53 59.43
C PRO A 53 -59.71 27.26 60.87
N ASP A 54 -58.40 27.32 61.11
CA ASP A 54 -57.79 27.15 62.44
C ASP A 54 -56.91 28.38 62.77
N PRO A 55 -57.24 29.16 63.82
CA PRO A 55 -56.47 30.34 64.21
C PRO A 55 -55.04 30.01 64.72
N ALA A 56 -54.69 28.73 64.94
CA ALA A 56 -53.34 28.30 65.31
C ALA A 56 -52.42 28.00 64.10
N SER A 57 -52.94 27.96 62.88
CA SER A 57 -52.17 27.64 61.67
C SER A 57 -51.38 28.84 61.14
N HIS A 58 -50.13 28.64 60.71
CA HIS A 58 -49.28 29.69 60.16
C HIS A 58 -49.38 29.72 58.63
N THR A 59 -49.74 30.86 58.05
CA THR A 59 -49.74 31.05 56.59
C THR A 59 -48.30 31.16 56.06
N LEU A 60 -47.95 30.31 55.09
CA LEU A 60 -46.64 30.26 54.45
C LEU A 60 -46.64 31.01 53.11
N ALA A 61 -47.70 30.88 52.31
CA ALA A 61 -47.80 31.59 51.03
C ALA A 61 -49.26 31.85 50.67
N ILE A 62 -49.48 32.92 49.91
CA ILE A 62 -50.79 33.36 49.45
C ILE A 62 -50.77 33.32 47.92
N PHE A 63 -51.70 32.57 47.34
CA PHE A 63 -51.95 32.54 45.91
C PHE A 63 -53.16 33.41 45.61
N GLN A 64 -52.95 34.50 44.88
CA GLN A 64 -54.00 35.42 44.45
C GLN A 64 -54.23 35.27 42.96
N SER A 65 -55.49 35.07 42.58
CA SER A 65 -55.89 35.04 41.17
C SER A 65 -56.32 36.44 40.73
N ALA A 66 -55.62 37.03 39.77
CA ALA A 66 -55.98 38.29 39.13
C ALA A 66 -56.26 38.02 37.64
N GLY A 67 -57.52 37.77 37.30
CA GLY A 67 -57.92 37.40 35.93
C GLY A 67 -57.27 36.07 35.49
N ASP A 68 -56.54 36.10 34.38
CA ASP A 68 -55.86 34.93 33.77
C ASP A 68 -54.46 34.65 34.37
N SER A 69 -54.00 35.48 35.31
CA SER A 69 -52.70 35.35 35.96
C SER A 69 -52.84 35.05 37.46
N VAL A 70 -51.97 34.19 37.96
CA VAL A 70 -51.89 33.86 39.39
C VAL A 70 -50.57 34.39 39.93
N GLU A 71 -50.67 35.19 40.97
CA GLU A 71 -49.52 35.73 41.70
C GLU A 71 -49.37 34.99 43.02
N ILE A 72 -48.11 34.68 43.39
CA ILE A 72 -47.78 34.04 44.66
C ILE A 72 -46.92 34.95 45.50
N GLU A 73 -47.36 35.18 46.74
CA GLU A 73 -46.68 36.00 47.72
C GLU A 73 -46.32 35.17 48.95
N SER A 74 -45.08 35.33 49.43
CA SER A 74 -44.54 34.67 50.62
C SER A 74 -44.90 35.48 51.87
N THR A 75 -45.35 34.81 52.94
CA THR A 75 -45.62 35.50 54.21
C THR A 75 -44.33 35.62 55.05
N ALA A 76 -44.19 36.68 55.87
CA ALA A 76 -42.96 36.98 56.61
C ALA A 76 -42.43 35.78 57.42
N GLY A 77 -41.21 35.32 57.09
CA GLY A 77 -40.54 34.18 57.77
C GLY A 77 -40.58 32.84 57.01
N SER A 78 -41.28 32.74 55.88
CA SER A 78 -41.32 31.54 55.03
C SER A 78 -40.27 31.61 53.90
N THR A 79 -39.78 30.45 53.45
CA THR A 79 -38.92 30.37 52.25
C THR A 79 -39.73 29.85 51.08
N LEU A 80 -39.95 30.72 50.10
CA LEU A 80 -40.63 30.41 48.85
C LEU A 80 -39.62 30.32 47.70
N LEU A 81 -39.59 29.17 47.01
CA LEU A 81 -38.81 29.00 45.79
C LEU A 81 -39.73 28.73 44.60
N VAL A 82 -39.54 29.46 43.50
CA VAL A 82 -40.20 29.18 42.22
C VAL A 82 -39.14 28.76 41.22
N ASN A 83 -39.24 27.55 40.69
CA ASN A 83 -38.25 26.90 39.82
C ASN A 83 -36.81 26.95 40.38
N GLY A 84 -36.67 26.84 41.71
CA GLY A 84 -35.39 26.85 42.41
C GLY A 84 -34.79 28.24 42.69
N GLN A 85 -35.51 29.34 42.37
CA GLN A 85 -35.11 30.70 42.76
C GLN A 85 -35.93 31.18 43.96
N LYS A 86 -35.25 31.69 45.00
CA LYS A 86 -35.92 32.29 46.17
C LYS A 86 -36.61 33.58 45.75
N THR A 87 -37.89 33.75 46.09
CA THR A 87 -38.67 34.91 45.67
C THR A 87 -39.71 35.26 46.73
N GLU A 88 -39.94 36.54 46.96
CA GLU A 88 -40.95 37.04 47.91
C GLU A 88 -42.33 37.22 47.25
N ASN A 89 -42.36 37.68 46.00
CA ASN A 89 -43.57 37.75 45.20
C ASN A 89 -43.25 37.45 43.72
N ARG A 90 -44.05 36.61 43.05
CA ARG A 90 -43.89 36.28 41.62
C ARG A 90 -45.21 35.97 40.93
N MET A 91 -45.34 36.41 39.68
CA MET A 91 -46.39 35.93 38.78
C MET A 91 -46.03 34.56 38.21
N LEU A 92 -46.93 33.58 38.36
CA LEU A 92 -46.73 32.18 37.97
C LEU A 92 -47.06 31.93 36.49
N ALA A 93 -46.18 31.22 35.80
CA ALA A 93 -46.39 30.72 34.45
C ALA A 93 -46.80 29.24 34.46
N ASN A 94 -47.54 28.80 33.44
CA ASN A 94 -48.00 27.41 33.34
C ASN A 94 -46.83 26.42 33.44
N GLY A 95 -46.92 25.48 34.38
CA GLY A 95 -45.91 24.45 34.63
C GLY A 95 -44.86 24.81 35.69
N ASP A 96 -44.90 26.02 36.26
CA ASP A 96 -43.97 26.45 37.30
C ASP A 96 -44.03 25.52 38.53
N LEU A 97 -42.84 25.21 39.05
CA LEU A 97 -42.66 24.41 40.25
C LEU A 97 -42.42 25.33 41.45
N VAL A 98 -43.29 25.24 42.44
CA VAL A 98 -43.22 26.00 43.68
C VAL A 98 -42.78 25.07 44.81
N GLU A 99 -41.77 25.46 45.59
CA GLU A 99 -41.30 24.74 46.77
C GLU A 99 -41.46 25.63 48.02
N ILE A 100 -42.18 25.13 49.04
CA ILE A 100 -42.56 25.90 50.24
C ILE A 100 -42.37 25.05 51.50
N GLY A 101 -41.88 25.68 52.58
CA GLY A 101 -41.78 25.10 53.92
C GLY A 101 -40.52 24.28 54.19
N ASN A 102 -40.42 23.71 55.40
CA ASN A 102 -39.29 22.89 55.82
C ASN A 102 -39.76 21.64 56.60
N PRO A 103 -39.75 20.43 56.01
CA PRO A 103 -39.20 20.07 54.70
C PRO A 103 -40.03 20.59 53.51
N PRO A 104 -39.41 20.86 52.35
CA PRO A 104 -40.08 21.55 51.24
C PRO A 104 -41.16 20.68 50.58
N VAL A 105 -42.38 21.22 50.52
CA VAL A 105 -43.49 20.68 49.76
C VAL A 105 -43.48 21.28 48.36
N ARG A 106 -43.54 20.42 47.34
CA ARG A 106 -43.50 20.78 45.93
C ARG A 106 -44.90 20.84 45.36
N ILE A 107 -45.24 21.96 44.75
CA ILE A 107 -46.54 22.25 44.16
C ILE A 107 -46.31 22.70 42.72
N ARG A 108 -47.07 22.18 41.76
CA ARG A 108 -47.01 22.62 40.36
C ARG A 108 -48.25 23.43 40.00
N TYR A 109 -48.02 24.60 39.42
CA TYR A 109 -49.09 25.42 38.86
C TYR A 109 -49.42 24.94 37.44
N LEU A 110 -50.72 24.76 37.15
CA LEU A 110 -51.24 24.42 35.84
C LEU A 110 -52.29 25.47 35.43
N SER A 111 -52.00 26.18 34.33
CA SER A 111 -52.95 27.05 33.63
C SER A 111 -53.42 26.32 32.36
N MET A 112 -54.70 25.95 32.32
CA MET A 112 -55.30 25.29 31.15
C MET A 112 -55.96 26.35 30.26
N ASP A 113 -55.24 26.87 29.25
CA ASP A 113 -55.84 27.63 28.15
C ASP A 113 -56.60 26.64 27.23
N PRO A 114 -57.94 26.74 27.12
CA PRO A 114 -58.75 25.79 26.33
C PRO A 114 -58.37 25.76 24.84
N ARG A 115 -57.65 26.75 24.31
CA ARG A 115 -57.27 26.83 22.89
C ARG A 115 -55.98 26.10 22.54
N ARG A 116 -55.22 25.60 23.52
CA ARG A 116 -53.90 24.95 23.32
C ARG A 116 -53.88 23.45 23.65
N ALA A 117 -55.03 22.83 23.86
CA ALA A 117 -55.15 21.40 24.11
C ALA A 117 -54.97 20.59 22.80
N GLY A 118 -53.74 20.48 22.29
CA GLY A 118 -53.54 19.78 21.02
C GLY A 118 -52.11 19.66 20.48
N ALA A 119 -51.09 19.55 21.33
CA ALA A 119 -49.79 18.93 21.06
C ALA A 119 -48.84 19.34 22.18
N VAL A 120 -48.17 18.38 22.84
CA VAL A 120 -47.03 18.72 23.68
C VAL A 120 -45.94 19.23 22.73
N GLU A 121 -45.52 20.49 22.89
CA GLU A 121 -44.40 21.04 22.12
C GLU A 121 -43.17 20.11 22.24
N LEU A 122 -42.51 19.86 21.11
CA LEU A 122 -41.29 19.02 21.06
C LEU A 122 -40.23 19.48 22.08
N GLY A 123 -40.18 20.79 22.36
CA GLY A 123 -39.33 21.36 23.39
C GLY A 123 -39.65 20.91 24.82
N MET A 124 -40.92 20.70 25.17
CA MET A 124 -41.32 20.16 26.47
C MET A 124 -41.00 18.67 26.59
N LEU A 125 -41.28 17.88 25.54
CA LEU A 125 -40.93 16.44 25.51
C LEU A 125 -39.42 16.22 25.66
N PHE A 126 -38.60 17.05 25.01
CA PHE A 126 -37.16 16.98 25.13
C PHE A 126 -36.68 17.34 26.53
N ARG A 127 -37.18 18.44 27.13
CA ARG A 127 -36.85 18.86 28.50
C ARG A 127 -37.21 17.79 29.52
N ASP A 128 -38.43 17.25 29.42
CA ASP A 128 -38.91 16.17 30.28
C ASP A 128 -38.06 14.90 30.14
N CYS A 129 -37.69 14.52 28.91
CA CYS A 129 -36.87 13.33 28.66
C CYS A 129 -35.44 13.51 29.19
N VAL A 130 -34.83 14.69 29.01
CA VAL A 130 -33.51 15.02 29.55
C VAL A 130 -33.53 14.95 31.07
N GLU A 131 -34.51 15.58 31.71
CA GLU A 131 -34.61 15.62 33.18
C GLU A 131 -34.83 14.22 33.76
N ARG A 132 -35.70 13.41 33.13
CA ARG A 132 -35.97 12.03 33.52
C ARG A 132 -34.74 11.13 33.35
N THR A 133 -34.02 11.27 32.23
CA THR A 133 -32.82 10.47 31.94
C THR A 133 -31.64 10.86 32.85
N ARG A 134 -31.47 12.16 33.17
CA ARG A 134 -30.45 12.62 34.14
C ARG A 134 -30.68 12.05 35.53
N ARG A 135 -31.95 11.91 35.95
CA ARG A 135 -32.29 11.31 37.26
C ARG A 135 -32.13 9.78 37.30
N GLN A 136 -32.27 9.10 36.15
CA GLN A 136 -32.13 7.64 36.05
C GLN A 136 -30.70 7.15 35.78
N SER A 137 -29.87 7.96 35.11
CA SER A 137 -28.47 7.62 34.83
C SER A 137 -27.55 8.33 35.82
N GLY A 138 -27.10 7.59 36.84
CA GLY A 138 -26.04 8.05 37.75
C GLY A 138 -24.66 8.20 37.10
N SER A 139 -24.47 7.79 35.84
CA SER A 139 -23.21 7.89 35.08
C SER A 139 -23.43 8.52 33.71
N ARG A 140 -22.48 9.37 33.29
CA ARG A 140 -22.47 10.05 31.98
C ARG A 140 -22.38 9.08 30.80
N LEU A 141 -21.76 7.91 30.98
CA LEU A 141 -21.54 6.93 29.89
C LEU A 141 -22.84 6.32 29.36
N HIS A 142 -23.86 6.16 30.22
CA HIS A 142 -25.15 5.58 29.85
C HIS A 142 -26.24 6.63 29.60
N PHE A 143 -25.88 7.92 29.59
CA PHE A 143 -26.85 8.99 29.38
C PHE A 143 -27.38 8.98 27.94
N VAL A 144 -26.50 8.99 26.94
CA VAL A 144 -26.86 9.06 25.51
C VAL A 144 -27.73 7.88 25.05
N PRO A 145 -27.37 6.60 25.29
CA PRO A 145 -28.20 5.49 24.81
C PRO A 145 -29.56 5.42 25.51
N ARG A 146 -29.64 5.74 26.82
CA ARG A 146 -30.92 5.76 27.55
C ARG A 146 -31.79 6.94 27.17
N PHE A 147 -31.18 8.10 26.92
CA PHE A 147 -31.89 9.27 26.42
C PHE A 147 -32.52 8.96 25.06
N ALA A 148 -31.78 8.35 24.15
CA ALA A 148 -32.29 7.94 22.85
C ALA A 148 -33.49 6.98 22.98
N LEU A 149 -33.41 5.98 23.87
CA LEU A 149 -34.49 5.02 24.10
C LEU A 149 -35.75 5.67 24.73
N ASN A 150 -35.56 6.49 25.77
CA ASN A 150 -36.64 7.21 26.42
C ASN A 150 -37.30 8.21 25.47
N MET A 151 -36.51 8.90 24.65
CA MET A 151 -37.01 9.84 23.65
C MET A 151 -37.77 9.10 22.54
N ALA A 152 -37.29 7.95 22.07
CA ALA A 152 -38.03 7.11 21.13
C ALA A 152 -39.36 6.60 21.72
N THR A 153 -39.37 6.26 23.01
CA THR A 153 -40.58 5.82 23.72
C THR A 153 -41.59 6.96 23.90
N ASP A 154 -41.14 8.14 24.30
CA ASP A 154 -42.00 9.32 24.45
C ASP A 154 -42.51 9.81 23.08
N LEU A 155 -41.67 9.79 22.04
CA LEU A 155 -42.08 10.11 20.67
C LEU A 155 -43.08 9.09 20.12
N SER A 156 -42.94 7.79 20.42
CA SER A 156 -43.88 6.76 19.94
C SER A 156 -45.20 6.71 20.72
N THR A 157 -45.26 7.23 21.94
CA THR A 157 -46.47 7.16 22.79
C THR A 157 -47.22 8.48 22.88
N ARG A 158 -46.53 9.63 22.86
CA ARG A 158 -47.10 10.95 23.15
C ARG A 158 -47.29 11.87 21.93
N THR A 159 -46.89 11.44 20.73
CA THR A 159 -47.04 12.22 19.48
C THR A 159 -48.23 11.77 18.64
N THR A 160 -48.67 12.65 17.72
CA THR A 160 -49.77 12.40 16.79
C THR A 160 -49.42 11.34 15.74
N ARG A 161 -50.44 10.65 15.18
CA ARG A 161 -50.24 9.61 14.14
C ARG A 161 -49.55 10.15 12.89
N THR A 162 -49.84 11.39 12.49
CA THR A 162 -49.24 12.06 11.32
C THR A 162 -47.73 12.29 11.49
N PHE A 163 -47.30 12.70 12.69
CA PHE A 163 -45.88 12.86 13.02
C PHE A 163 -45.12 11.52 12.98
N ARG A 164 -45.73 10.42 13.42
CA ARG A 164 -45.08 9.10 13.38
C ARG A 164 -44.83 8.63 11.95
N ILE A 165 -45.81 8.81 11.06
CA ILE A 165 -45.69 8.43 9.64
C ILE A 165 -44.60 9.27 8.96
N SER A 166 -44.54 10.58 9.22
CA SER A 166 -43.52 11.45 8.64
C SER A 166 -42.10 11.09 9.10
N VAL A 167 -41.92 10.73 10.38
CA VAL A 167 -40.62 10.25 10.89
C VAL A 167 -40.20 8.96 10.21
N VAL A 168 -41.11 7.98 10.05
CA VAL A 168 -40.79 6.72 9.37
C VAL A 168 -40.42 6.95 7.90
N LEU A 169 -41.18 7.77 7.18
CA LEU A 169 -40.87 8.11 5.79
C LEU A 169 -39.51 8.82 5.66
N SER A 170 -39.19 9.75 6.55
CA SER A 170 -37.88 10.42 6.57
C SER A 170 -36.75 9.44 6.85
N LEU A 171 -36.92 8.49 7.77
CA LEU A 171 -35.92 7.46 8.05
C LEU A 171 -35.71 6.53 6.86
N VAL A 172 -36.78 6.14 6.16
CA VAL A 172 -36.70 5.33 4.93
C VAL A 172 -35.99 6.12 3.83
N ALA A 173 -36.29 7.41 3.66
CA ALA A 173 -35.62 8.26 2.68
C ALA A 173 -34.12 8.41 2.98
N ILE A 174 -33.75 8.62 4.25
CA ILE A 174 -32.35 8.69 4.69
C ILE A 174 -31.64 7.35 4.46
N ALA A 175 -32.27 6.22 4.80
CA ALA A 175 -31.70 4.90 4.56
C ALA A 175 -31.47 4.63 3.07
N GLY A 176 -32.45 5.00 2.22
CA GLY A 176 -32.31 4.92 0.76
C GLY A 176 -31.16 5.78 0.24
N LEU A 177 -30.99 7.00 0.77
CA LEU A 177 -29.89 7.89 0.41
C LEU A 177 -28.53 7.32 0.84
N VAL A 178 -28.43 6.75 2.05
CA VAL A 178 -27.19 6.09 2.54
C VAL A 178 -26.83 4.90 1.67
N ILE A 179 -27.80 4.09 1.28
CA ILE A 179 -27.56 2.96 0.34
C ILE A 179 -27.10 3.49 -1.01
N ALA A 180 -27.77 4.51 -1.56
CA ALA A 180 -27.39 5.10 -2.85
C ALA A 180 -25.96 5.67 -2.81
N LEU A 181 -25.62 6.45 -1.79
CA LEU A 181 -24.26 6.97 -1.57
C LEU A 181 -23.25 5.84 -1.35
N GLY A 182 -23.63 4.77 -0.66
CA GLY A 182 -22.81 3.56 -0.48
C GLY A 182 -22.52 2.85 -1.80
N THR A 183 -23.53 2.68 -2.66
CA THR A 183 -23.34 2.05 -3.97
C THR A 183 -22.49 2.91 -4.90
N ALA A 184 -22.69 4.23 -4.90
CA ALA A 184 -21.92 5.18 -5.69
C ALA A 184 -20.45 5.26 -5.24
N THR A 185 -20.21 5.30 -3.93
CA THR A 185 -18.84 5.28 -3.38
C THR A 185 -18.14 3.96 -3.66
N TRP A 186 -18.85 2.83 -3.59
CA TRP A 186 -18.28 1.54 -3.92
C TRP A 186 -17.94 1.39 -5.41
N SER A 187 -18.78 1.91 -6.31
CA SER A 187 -18.48 1.94 -7.75
C SER A 187 -17.29 2.87 -8.05
N LEU A 188 -17.21 4.03 -7.38
CA LEU A 188 -16.11 4.98 -7.55
C LEU A 188 -14.78 4.38 -7.06
N HIS A 189 -14.80 3.70 -5.91
CA HIS A 189 -13.61 3.06 -5.34
C HIS A 189 -13.13 1.87 -6.21
N ARG A 190 -14.05 1.19 -6.90
CA ARG A 190 -13.72 0.16 -7.90
C ARG A 190 -13.05 0.76 -9.14
N GLN A 191 -13.55 1.88 -9.66
CA GLN A 191 -12.95 2.57 -10.81
C GLN A 191 -11.55 3.11 -10.48
N ILE A 192 -11.37 3.73 -9.31
CA ILE A 192 -10.05 4.25 -8.90
C ILE A 192 -9.02 3.12 -8.82
N ARG A 193 -9.36 1.94 -8.30
CA ARG A 193 -8.43 0.80 -8.25
C ARG A 193 -8.08 0.27 -9.63
N SER A 194 -9.04 0.19 -10.56
CA SER A 194 -8.72 -0.22 -11.94
C SER A 194 -7.89 0.82 -12.67
N ASP A 195 -8.16 2.11 -12.45
CA ASP A 195 -7.41 3.19 -13.08
C ASP A 195 -5.98 3.26 -12.54
N GLN A 196 -5.80 3.02 -11.23
CA GLN A 196 -4.47 2.86 -10.63
C GLN A 196 -3.72 1.67 -11.20
N ALA A 197 -4.35 0.49 -11.28
CA ALA A 197 -3.72 -0.69 -11.87
C ALA A 197 -3.35 -0.45 -13.36
N ASN A 198 -4.22 0.21 -14.12
CA ASN A 198 -3.95 0.58 -15.51
C ASN A 198 -2.80 1.59 -15.62
N LEU A 199 -2.75 2.60 -14.76
CA LEU A 199 -1.66 3.58 -14.73
C LEU A 199 -0.33 2.93 -14.31
N GLU A 200 -0.33 2.05 -13.32
CA GLU A 200 0.85 1.29 -12.89
C GLU A 200 1.34 0.34 -13.99
N ALA A 201 0.42 -0.26 -14.74
CA ALA A 201 0.74 -1.14 -15.86
C ALA A 201 1.26 -0.38 -17.07
N LEU A 202 0.66 0.77 -17.39
CA LEU A 202 1.17 1.72 -18.37
C LEU A 202 2.56 2.20 -17.96
N THR A 203 2.76 2.53 -16.69
CA THR A 203 4.05 2.90 -16.13
C THR A 203 5.04 1.76 -16.28
N ARG A 204 4.68 0.50 -15.94
CA ARG A 204 5.54 -0.68 -16.13
C ARG A 204 5.85 -0.96 -17.61
N TRP A 205 4.89 -0.78 -18.51
CA TRP A 205 5.12 -0.92 -19.95
C TRP A 205 6.06 0.16 -20.47
N PHE A 206 5.89 1.39 -19.99
CA PHE A 206 6.83 2.47 -20.23
C PHE A 206 8.17 2.22 -19.55
N GLU A 207 8.26 1.64 -18.35
CA GLU A 207 9.49 1.30 -17.62
C GLU A 207 10.25 0.17 -18.29
N GLN A 208 9.54 -0.84 -18.79
CA GLN A 208 10.08 -1.94 -19.58
C GLN A 208 10.60 -1.47 -20.94
N ARG A 209 9.99 -0.41 -21.50
CA ARG A 209 10.52 0.34 -22.66
C ARG A 209 11.61 1.34 -22.24
N GLN A 210 11.53 1.95 -21.06
CA GLN A 210 12.46 2.96 -20.52
C GLN A 210 13.68 2.32 -19.88
N THR A 211 13.74 1.00 -19.73
CA THR A 211 14.99 0.29 -19.41
C THR A 211 16.03 0.53 -20.52
N GLU A 212 15.63 1.08 -21.68
CA GLU A 212 16.49 1.64 -22.74
C GLU A 212 16.94 3.10 -22.51
N TYR A 213 16.22 3.94 -21.76
CA TYR A 213 16.67 5.31 -21.47
C TYR A 213 17.27 5.35 -20.08
N ILE A 214 18.55 4.98 -19.99
CA ILE A 214 19.30 5.15 -18.74
C ILE A 214 19.26 6.64 -18.38
N SER A 215 18.68 6.99 -17.23
CA SER A 215 18.56 8.39 -16.84
C SER A 215 19.94 8.98 -16.58
N ARG A 216 20.08 10.30 -16.74
CA ARG A 216 21.35 11.00 -16.44
C ARG A 216 21.81 10.72 -15.01
N ALA A 217 20.88 10.71 -14.07
CA ALA A 217 21.16 10.43 -12.67
C ALA A 217 21.65 8.99 -12.46
N ASP A 218 21.05 8.00 -13.14
CA ASP A 218 21.47 6.60 -13.02
C ASP A 218 22.85 6.35 -13.63
N LEU A 219 23.15 6.97 -14.78
CA LEU A 219 24.50 6.88 -15.38
C LEU A 219 25.55 7.59 -14.52
N GLU A 220 25.23 8.76 -13.97
CA GLU A 220 26.15 9.50 -13.09
C GLU A 220 26.38 8.73 -11.79
N ALA A 221 25.34 8.15 -11.19
CA ALA A 221 25.44 7.28 -10.02
C ALA A 221 26.27 6.02 -10.32
N LEU A 222 25.97 5.30 -11.40
CA LEU A 222 26.72 4.12 -11.80
C LEU A 222 28.18 4.45 -12.11
N ARG A 223 28.46 5.59 -12.74
CA ARG A 223 29.83 6.06 -13.00
C ARG A 223 30.56 6.41 -11.71
N SER A 224 29.86 7.02 -10.75
CA SER A 224 30.40 7.28 -9.41
C SER A 224 30.73 5.97 -8.68
N ASP A 225 29.84 4.99 -8.72
CA ASP A 225 30.04 3.68 -8.08
C ASP A 225 31.18 2.89 -8.75
N LEU A 226 31.23 2.88 -10.08
CA LEU A 226 32.34 2.27 -10.83
C LEU A 226 33.66 3.01 -10.56
N ALA A 227 33.66 4.34 -10.50
CA ALA A 227 34.85 5.12 -10.19
C ALA A 227 35.31 4.89 -8.75
N ALA A 228 34.39 4.79 -7.80
CA ALA A 228 34.69 4.44 -6.42
C ALA A 228 35.26 3.02 -6.33
N GLY A 229 34.64 2.02 -6.96
CA GLY A 229 35.13 0.65 -7.01
C GLY A 229 36.51 0.53 -7.67
N LEU A 230 36.71 1.21 -8.81
CA LEU A 230 38.01 1.28 -9.49
C LEU A 230 39.07 1.94 -8.60
N SER A 231 38.73 3.03 -7.89
CA SER A 231 39.66 3.72 -6.99
C SER A 231 40.05 2.86 -5.79
N VAL A 232 39.13 2.10 -5.21
CA VAL A 232 39.39 1.15 -4.12
C VAL A 232 40.25 -0.01 -4.62
N ALA A 233 39.92 -0.58 -5.78
CA ALA A 233 40.73 -1.62 -6.42
C ALA A 233 42.15 -1.11 -6.75
N GLN A 234 42.27 0.12 -7.23
CA GLN A 234 43.56 0.76 -7.53
C GLN A 234 44.37 1.07 -6.25
N GLN A 235 43.76 1.61 -5.19
CA GLN A 235 44.45 1.87 -3.92
C GLN A 235 44.93 0.56 -3.26
N ARG A 236 44.14 -0.51 -3.36
CA ARG A 236 44.54 -1.84 -2.89
C ARG A 236 45.69 -2.41 -3.72
N LEU A 237 45.73 -2.09 -5.02
CA LEU A 237 46.80 -2.45 -5.95
C LEU A 237 48.09 -1.66 -5.67
N GLU A 238 47.98 -0.35 -5.36
CA GLU A 238 49.09 0.52 -4.98
C GLU A 238 49.71 0.09 -3.62
N GLN A 239 48.89 -0.32 -2.66
CA GLN A 239 49.39 -0.88 -1.39
C GLN A 239 50.10 -2.23 -1.54
N LEU A 240 49.89 -2.92 -2.67
CA LEU A 240 50.49 -4.22 -3.02
C LEU A 240 51.54 -4.08 -4.13
N GLU A 241 52.15 -2.90 -4.30
CA GLU A 241 53.09 -2.48 -5.36
C GLU A 241 54.27 -3.43 -5.70
N GLY A 242 54.46 -4.54 -4.97
CA GLY A 242 55.34 -5.65 -5.34
C GLY A 242 54.72 -6.70 -6.27
N ALA A 243 53.40 -6.73 -6.46
CA ALA A 243 52.68 -7.79 -7.17
C ALA A 243 52.46 -7.46 -8.67
N ASP A 244 53.50 -7.79 -9.44
CA ASP A 244 53.45 -8.45 -10.75
C ASP A 244 52.91 -7.72 -11.99
N SER A 245 53.86 -7.32 -12.84
CA SER A 245 53.67 -7.16 -14.29
C SER A 245 52.93 -8.35 -14.95
N SER A 246 53.00 -9.54 -14.35
CA SER A 246 52.28 -10.75 -14.77
C SER A 246 50.76 -10.56 -14.82
N PHE A 247 50.14 -9.94 -13.82
CA PHE A 247 48.68 -9.72 -13.80
C PHE A 247 48.21 -8.80 -14.92
N ARG A 248 48.94 -7.69 -15.14
CA ARG A 248 48.66 -6.76 -16.25
C ARG A 248 48.82 -7.42 -17.62
N ASN A 249 49.85 -8.25 -17.78
CA ASN A 249 50.07 -9.02 -19.00
C ASN A 249 48.94 -10.05 -19.20
N LEU A 250 48.58 -10.79 -18.15
CA LEU A 250 47.48 -11.76 -18.18
C LEU A 250 46.18 -11.11 -18.63
N ILE A 251 45.77 -9.99 -18.04
CA ILE A 251 44.55 -9.28 -18.45
C ILE A 251 44.66 -8.88 -19.93
N ARG A 252 45.78 -8.27 -20.35
CA ARG A 252 45.96 -7.83 -21.74
C ARG A 252 45.85 -9.01 -22.72
N ASP A 253 46.46 -10.14 -22.38
CA ASP A 253 46.59 -11.29 -23.28
C ASP A 253 45.29 -12.12 -23.32
N THR A 254 44.47 -12.09 -22.26
CA THR A 254 43.22 -12.86 -22.15
C THR A 254 41.95 -12.05 -22.45
N SER A 255 41.97 -10.72 -22.26
CA SER A 255 40.78 -9.87 -22.49
C SER A 255 40.25 -9.98 -23.92
N GLY A 256 41.13 -10.16 -24.90
CA GLY A 256 40.74 -10.34 -26.30
C GLY A 256 39.91 -11.59 -26.58
N ALA A 257 39.92 -12.58 -25.67
CA ALA A 257 39.13 -13.81 -25.81
C ALA A 257 37.74 -13.73 -25.15
N VAL A 258 37.45 -12.65 -24.39
CA VAL A 258 36.20 -12.48 -23.66
C VAL A 258 35.21 -11.68 -24.48
N ILE A 259 33.98 -12.15 -24.56
CA ILE A 259 32.93 -11.69 -25.47
C ILE A 259 31.79 -11.09 -24.65
N PHE A 260 31.37 -9.89 -25.02
CA PHE A 260 30.11 -9.34 -24.56
C PHE A 260 28.97 -9.93 -25.38
N LEU A 261 28.08 -10.68 -24.74
CA LEU A 261 26.93 -11.31 -25.38
C LEU A 261 25.69 -10.43 -25.20
N GLN A 262 24.97 -10.21 -26.30
CA GLN A 262 23.73 -9.44 -26.34
C GLN A 262 22.68 -10.21 -27.11
N GLY A 263 21.53 -10.47 -26.48
CA GLY A 263 20.48 -11.27 -27.09
C GLY A 263 19.08 -10.70 -26.91
N GLU A 264 18.18 -11.17 -27.77
CA GLU A 264 16.74 -10.98 -27.67
C GLU A 264 16.05 -12.31 -27.96
N TYR A 265 15.13 -12.70 -27.10
CA TYR A 265 14.25 -13.83 -27.32
C TYR A 265 12.79 -13.37 -27.30
N GLY A 266 11.92 -14.14 -27.94
CA GLY A 266 10.48 -13.93 -27.94
C GLY A 266 9.76 -15.24 -27.71
N PHE A 267 8.46 -15.21 -27.93
CA PHE A 267 7.58 -16.36 -27.80
C PHE A 267 6.82 -16.58 -29.10
N ARG A 268 6.62 -17.82 -29.50
CA ARG A 268 5.84 -18.19 -30.68
C ARG A 268 5.01 -19.43 -30.43
N ASP A 269 3.89 -19.55 -31.14
CA ASP A 269 3.16 -20.81 -31.20
C ASP A 269 4.00 -21.86 -31.95
N ALA A 270 4.21 -23.02 -31.33
CA ALA A 270 5.00 -24.11 -31.89
C ALA A 270 4.37 -24.69 -33.17
N ALA A 271 3.04 -24.63 -33.31
CA ALA A 271 2.34 -25.19 -34.46
C ALA A 271 2.35 -24.25 -35.68
N THR A 272 2.04 -22.96 -35.47
CA THR A 272 1.92 -21.98 -36.57
C THR A 272 3.16 -21.12 -36.78
N GLY A 273 4.09 -21.08 -35.82
CA GLY A 273 5.24 -20.19 -35.81
C GLY A 273 4.88 -18.71 -35.57
N LYS A 274 3.61 -18.41 -35.26
CA LYS A 274 3.13 -17.03 -35.06
C LYS A 274 3.71 -16.47 -33.77
N GLU A 275 4.36 -15.30 -33.86
CA GLU A 275 4.95 -14.65 -32.68
C GLU A 275 3.88 -14.04 -31.78
N VAL A 276 4.06 -14.21 -30.47
CA VAL A 276 3.25 -13.57 -29.44
C VAL A 276 3.50 -12.07 -29.46
N ARG A 277 2.41 -11.30 -29.45
CA ARG A 277 2.43 -9.83 -29.51
C ARG A 277 1.67 -9.25 -28.35
N TYR A 278 2.06 -8.03 -27.96
CA TYR A 278 1.27 -7.28 -26.99
C TYR A 278 -0.09 -6.92 -27.58
N LEU A 279 -1.13 -7.05 -26.76
CA LEU A 279 -2.44 -6.50 -27.05
C LEU A 279 -2.40 -4.99 -26.79
N VAL A 280 -2.86 -4.20 -27.76
CA VAL A 280 -2.88 -2.74 -27.65
C VAL A 280 -4.28 -2.20 -27.96
N SER A 281 -4.62 -1.07 -27.35
CA SER A 281 -5.81 -0.30 -27.65
C SER A 281 -5.71 0.35 -29.04
N PRO A 282 -6.81 0.88 -29.59
CA PRO A 282 -6.79 1.63 -30.85
C PRO A 282 -5.82 2.81 -30.85
N GLU A 283 -5.53 3.40 -29.69
CA GLU A 283 -4.59 4.49 -29.48
C GLU A 283 -3.13 4.00 -29.38
N GLY A 284 -2.89 2.69 -29.49
CA GLY A 284 -1.57 2.07 -29.44
C GLY A 284 -1.03 1.83 -28.02
N LEU A 285 -1.86 1.97 -26.99
CA LEU A 285 -1.48 1.73 -25.59
C LEU A 285 -1.63 0.24 -25.22
N PRO A 286 -0.73 -0.34 -24.41
CA PRO A 286 -0.86 -1.73 -23.97
C PRO A 286 -2.17 -1.97 -23.21
N LEU A 287 -2.86 -3.06 -23.53
CA LEU A 287 -3.91 -3.61 -22.70
C LEU A 287 -3.25 -4.46 -21.61
N VAL A 288 -3.80 -4.41 -20.41
CA VAL A 288 -3.17 -4.95 -19.20
C VAL A 288 -4.23 -5.73 -18.39
N ASP A 289 -3.80 -6.72 -17.61
CA ASP A 289 -4.68 -7.47 -16.73
C ASP A 289 -5.00 -6.74 -15.42
N ARG A 290 -5.66 -7.42 -14.48
CA ARG A 290 -6.04 -6.85 -13.17
C ARG A 290 -4.85 -6.52 -12.27
N ASP A 291 -3.74 -7.20 -12.50
CA ASP A 291 -2.49 -7.02 -11.76
C ASP A 291 -1.54 -6.08 -12.52
N GLY A 292 -2.03 -5.45 -13.60
CA GLY A 292 -1.30 -4.52 -14.43
C GLY A 292 -0.19 -5.14 -15.27
N THR A 293 -0.26 -6.45 -15.53
CA THR A 293 0.66 -7.13 -16.44
C THR A 293 0.17 -6.93 -17.88
N PRO A 294 1.04 -6.50 -18.83
CA PRO A 294 0.67 -6.36 -20.22
C PRO A 294 0.12 -7.67 -20.79
N LEU A 295 -1.08 -7.60 -21.37
CA LEU A 295 -1.72 -8.73 -22.02
C LEU A 295 -1.01 -9.04 -23.33
N MET A 296 -0.77 -10.33 -23.55
CA MET A 296 -0.08 -10.84 -24.72
C MET A 296 -0.96 -11.89 -25.41
N SER A 297 -0.96 -11.90 -26.74
CA SER A 297 -1.71 -12.86 -27.54
C SER A 297 -1.04 -13.09 -28.88
N LEU A 298 -1.28 -14.27 -29.46
CA LEU A 298 -0.90 -14.58 -30.84
C LEU A 298 -1.64 -13.68 -31.84
N ASP A 299 -2.82 -13.17 -31.48
CA ASP A 299 -3.61 -12.26 -32.31
C ASP A 299 -3.41 -10.77 -31.95
N GLY A 300 -2.41 -10.48 -31.11
CA GLY A 300 -2.06 -9.11 -30.75
C GLY A 300 -1.63 -8.30 -31.98
N THR A 301 -2.12 -7.06 -32.07
CA THR A 301 -1.75 -6.11 -33.13
C THR A 301 -0.55 -5.23 -32.75
N GLY A 302 -0.09 -5.34 -31.50
CA GLY A 302 1.04 -4.58 -31.00
C GLY A 302 2.41 -5.11 -31.44
N PRO A 303 3.48 -4.54 -30.87
CA PRO A 303 4.84 -5.02 -31.08
C PRO A 303 5.00 -6.46 -30.55
N VAL A 304 5.97 -7.18 -31.12
CA VAL A 304 6.31 -8.53 -30.68
C VAL A 304 6.74 -8.49 -29.21
N ALA A 305 6.24 -9.43 -28.43
CA ALA A 305 6.62 -9.58 -27.04
C ALA A 305 8.02 -10.20 -26.97
N THR A 306 9.03 -9.33 -26.84
CA THR A 306 10.42 -9.75 -26.73
C THR A 306 11.00 -9.41 -25.35
N ARG A 307 12.08 -10.11 -25.02
CA ARG A 307 12.90 -9.93 -23.83
C ARG A 307 14.34 -9.82 -24.28
N ARG A 308 15.04 -8.81 -23.79
CA ARG A 308 16.44 -8.54 -24.12
C ARG A 308 17.30 -8.87 -22.92
N PHE A 309 18.48 -9.40 -23.19
CA PHE A 309 19.41 -9.82 -22.16
C PHE A 309 20.85 -9.58 -22.61
N THR A 310 21.75 -9.58 -21.64
CA THR A 310 23.19 -9.48 -21.87
C THR A 310 23.91 -10.48 -20.98
N GLY A 311 25.08 -10.94 -21.41
CA GLY A 311 25.92 -11.82 -20.62
C GLY A 311 27.38 -11.73 -21.05
N THR A 312 28.20 -12.58 -20.44
CA THR A 312 29.61 -12.75 -20.82
C THR A 312 29.80 -14.15 -21.39
N GLY A 313 30.62 -14.27 -22.42
CA GLY A 313 31.17 -15.56 -22.86
C GLY A 313 32.65 -15.42 -23.16
N PHE A 314 33.32 -16.52 -23.51
CA PHE A 314 34.72 -16.46 -23.93
C PHE A 314 35.07 -17.64 -24.83
N VAL A 315 36.06 -17.44 -25.70
CA VAL A 315 36.53 -18.47 -26.64
C VAL A 315 37.40 -19.48 -25.91
N VAL A 316 37.14 -20.78 -26.10
CA VAL A 316 37.83 -21.88 -25.41
C VAL A 316 38.70 -22.75 -26.31
N ASN A 317 38.63 -22.60 -27.63
CA ASN A 317 39.46 -23.36 -28.56
C ASN A 317 39.75 -22.61 -29.87
N PRO A 318 40.74 -23.08 -30.66
CA PRO A 318 41.06 -22.48 -31.96
C PRO A 318 39.95 -22.56 -33.01
N ALA A 319 38.91 -23.37 -32.78
CA ALA A 319 37.74 -23.48 -33.65
C ALA A 319 36.70 -22.39 -33.38
N GLY A 320 36.92 -21.51 -32.40
CA GLY A 320 36.02 -20.41 -32.07
C GLY A 320 34.77 -20.84 -31.28
N SER A 321 34.83 -21.97 -30.56
CA SER A 321 33.75 -22.34 -29.63
C SER A 321 33.75 -21.39 -28.45
N ILE A 322 32.56 -20.91 -28.07
CA ILE A 322 32.38 -19.96 -26.97
C ILE A 322 31.74 -20.68 -25.80
N LEU A 323 32.29 -20.49 -24.61
CA LEU A 323 31.69 -20.98 -23.37
C LEU A 323 30.98 -19.83 -22.64
N THR A 324 29.83 -20.13 -22.05
CA THR A 324 29.05 -19.25 -21.16
C THR A 324 28.19 -20.10 -20.22
N ASN A 325 27.31 -19.48 -19.43
CA ASN A 325 26.31 -20.20 -18.65
C ASN A 325 25.10 -20.62 -19.49
N ARG A 326 24.40 -21.67 -19.07
CA ARG A 326 23.16 -22.13 -19.70
C ARG A 326 22.07 -21.07 -19.60
N HIS A 327 21.94 -20.39 -18.46
CA HIS A 327 20.98 -19.30 -18.32
C HIS A 327 21.29 -18.08 -19.22
N VAL A 328 22.52 -17.94 -19.75
CA VAL A 328 22.82 -16.90 -20.75
C VAL A 328 22.42 -17.37 -22.15
N ALA A 329 22.59 -18.66 -22.46
CA ALA A 329 22.23 -19.25 -23.76
C ALA A 329 20.72 -19.54 -23.91
N ALA A 330 20.04 -19.83 -22.80
CA ALA A 330 18.63 -20.15 -22.70
C ALA A 330 17.98 -19.36 -21.52
N PRO A 331 17.93 -18.02 -21.61
CA PRO A 331 17.48 -17.17 -20.50
C PRO A 331 16.02 -17.38 -20.07
N TRP A 332 15.20 -17.92 -20.97
CA TRP A 332 13.80 -18.24 -20.70
C TRP A 332 13.61 -19.40 -19.71
N GLU A 333 14.61 -20.25 -19.46
CA GLU A 333 14.45 -21.37 -18.51
C GLU A 333 14.17 -20.90 -17.06
N HIS A 334 14.46 -19.63 -16.77
CA HIS A 334 14.25 -19.00 -15.46
C HIS A 334 13.27 -17.81 -15.52
N ASP A 335 12.51 -17.65 -16.61
CA ASP A 335 11.51 -16.57 -16.75
C ASP A 335 10.11 -17.06 -16.36
N ASP A 336 9.50 -16.41 -15.37
CA ASP A 336 8.15 -16.73 -14.85
C ASP A 336 7.07 -16.74 -15.96
N ILE A 337 7.24 -15.94 -17.01
CA ILE A 337 6.29 -15.86 -18.13
C ILE A 337 6.27 -17.16 -18.93
N VAL A 338 7.39 -17.87 -19.00
CA VAL A 338 7.48 -19.17 -19.68
C VAL A 338 6.66 -20.20 -18.94
N GLU A 339 6.57 -20.09 -17.61
CA GLU A 339 5.71 -20.95 -16.81
C GLU A 339 4.23 -20.74 -17.14
N ALA A 340 3.81 -19.50 -17.39
CA ALA A 340 2.44 -19.17 -17.82
C ALA A 340 2.08 -19.73 -19.22
N PHE A 341 3.07 -20.02 -20.07
CA PHE A 341 2.88 -20.54 -21.43
C PHE A 341 3.11 -22.04 -21.57
N ARG A 342 3.52 -22.75 -20.51
CA ARG A 342 3.92 -24.17 -20.57
C ARG A 342 2.87 -25.09 -21.19
N ASP A 343 1.58 -24.80 -20.97
CA ASP A 343 0.45 -25.64 -21.43
C ASP A 343 -0.30 -25.06 -22.65
N THR A 344 0.17 -23.97 -23.25
CA THR A 344 -0.54 -23.28 -24.33
C THR A 344 -0.01 -23.60 -25.73
N GLY A 345 1.04 -24.41 -25.84
CA GLY A 345 1.75 -24.68 -27.10
C GLY A 345 2.66 -23.54 -27.54
N ILE A 346 2.81 -22.50 -26.73
CA ILE A 346 3.72 -21.39 -26.98
C ILE A 346 5.10 -21.74 -26.44
N GLU A 347 6.12 -21.66 -27.30
CA GLU A 347 7.51 -21.90 -26.96
C GLU A 347 8.34 -20.61 -27.03
N PRO A 348 9.37 -20.47 -26.17
CA PRO A 348 10.36 -19.41 -26.32
C PRO A 348 11.29 -19.70 -27.51
N HIS A 349 11.70 -18.66 -28.23
CA HIS A 349 12.69 -18.77 -29.29
C HIS A 349 13.66 -17.59 -29.28
N LEU A 350 14.93 -17.88 -29.54
CA LEU A 350 15.95 -16.86 -29.72
C LEU A 350 15.72 -16.15 -31.07
N ARG A 351 15.57 -14.82 -31.03
CA ARG A 351 15.34 -14.00 -32.24
C ARG A 351 16.62 -13.43 -32.79
N ARG A 352 17.50 -12.96 -31.90
CA ARG A 352 18.78 -12.35 -32.26
C ARG A 352 19.76 -12.58 -31.13
N PHE A 353 20.99 -12.98 -31.46
CA PHE A 353 22.04 -13.19 -30.47
C PHE A 353 23.40 -12.87 -31.07
N ARG A 354 24.07 -11.90 -30.45
CA ARG A 354 25.30 -11.29 -30.97
C ARG A 354 26.39 -11.26 -29.90
N GLY A 355 27.61 -11.50 -30.33
CA GLY A 355 28.82 -11.33 -29.55
C GLY A 355 29.61 -10.12 -30.01
N TYR A 356 30.22 -9.40 -29.07
CA TYR A 356 31.11 -8.29 -29.34
C TYR A 356 32.46 -8.57 -28.68
N LEU A 357 33.51 -8.63 -29.50
CA LEU A 357 34.89 -8.85 -29.07
C LEU A 357 35.65 -7.52 -28.94
N PRO A 358 36.52 -7.37 -27.92
CA PRO A 358 37.41 -6.22 -27.83
C PRO A 358 38.28 -6.08 -29.08
N GLY A 359 38.42 -4.86 -29.61
CA GLY A 359 39.19 -4.60 -30.84
C GLY A 359 38.50 -4.97 -32.15
N HIS A 360 37.29 -5.56 -32.12
CA HIS A 360 36.49 -5.86 -33.31
C HIS A 360 35.28 -4.93 -33.40
N ALA A 361 35.19 -4.17 -34.50
CA ALA A 361 34.10 -3.23 -34.71
C ALA A 361 32.78 -3.92 -35.08
N GLU A 362 32.85 -5.03 -35.79
CA GLU A 362 31.67 -5.78 -36.26
C GLU A 362 31.20 -6.81 -35.22
N PRO A 363 29.88 -6.93 -35.00
CA PRO A 363 29.33 -7.98 -34.14
C PRO A 363 29.48 -9.35 -34.80
N LEU A 364 29.62 -10.38 -33.96
CA LEU A 364 29.58 -11.78 -34.36
C LEU A 364 28.16 -12.32 -34.14
N ASP A 365 27.54 -12.92 -35.15
CA ASP A 365 26.30 -13.65 -34.94
C ASP A 365 26.58 -15.00 -34.28
N VAL A 366 25.95 -15.21 -33.11
CA VAL A 366 26.19 -16.35 -32.22
C VAL A 366 24.96 -17.25 -32.16
N SER A 367 25.18 -18.56 -32.17
CA SER A 367 24.13 -19.57 -32.01
C SER A 367 24.49 -20.59 -30.94
N THR A 368 23.47 -21.20 -30.34
CA THR A 368 23.65 -22.22 -29.30
C THR A 368 24.00 -23.56 -29.94
N LEU A 369 25.14 -24.15 -29.57
CA LEU A 369 25.59 -25.46 -30.05
C LEU A 369 25.18 -26.58 -29.09
N VAL A 370 25.47 -26.42 -27.79
CA VAL A 370 25.14 -27.41 -26.75
C VAL A 370 24.75 -26.71 -25.46
N LEU A 371 23.70 -27.21 -24.80
CA LEU A 371 23.33 -26.85 -23.42
C LEU A 371 23.76 -27.96 -22.45
N GLY A 372 24.32 -27.58 -21.31
CA GLY A 372 24.74 -28.48 -20.23
C GLY A 372 23.55 -28.88 -19.36
N ASP A 373 23.36 -30.18 -19.11
CA ASP A 373 22.19 -30.66 -18.33
C ASP A 373 22.44 -30.68 -16.83
N ASP A 374 23.66 -31.03 -16.43
CA ASP A 374 24.03 -31.23 -15.02
C ASP A 374 24.72 -30.01 -14.40
N ALA A 375 25.05 -29.01 -15.21
CA ALA A 375 25.74 -27.80 -14.81
C ALA A 375 25.26 -26.63 -15.67
N ASP A 376 25.24 -25.44 -15.08
CA ASP A 376 24.82 -24.21 -15.75
C ASP A 376 25.89 -23.72 -16.73
N LEU A 377 26.08 -24.47 -17.81
CA LEU A 377 27.07 -24.24 -18.86
C LEU A 377 26.42 -24.40 -20.23
N ALA A 378 26.87 -23.60 -21.18
CA ALA A 378 26.50 -23.73 -22.58
C ALA A 378 27.70 -23.47 -23.47
N ILE A 379 27.69 -24.15 -24.62
CA ILE A 379 28.64 -23.91 -25.69
C ILE A 379 27.89 -23.26 -26.85
N LEU A 380 28.42 -22.13 -27.31
CA LEU A 380 27.93 -21.37 -28.44
C LEU A 380 28.94 -21.42 -29.58
N GLN A 381 28.48 -21.07 -30.79
CA GLN A 381 29.30 -21.02 -31.98
C GLN A 381 29.05 -19.72 -32.77
N CYS A 382 30.14 -19.11 -33.24
CA CYS A 382 30.10 -18.00 -34.17
C CYS A 382 29.91 -18.48 -35.61
N SER A 383 29.06 -17.76 -36.34
CA SER A 383 28.68 -18.12 -37.72
C SER A 383 29.74 -17.73 -38.76
N GLU A 384 30.49 -16.65 -38.51
CA GLU A 384 31.25 -15.95 -39.57
C GLU A 384 32.78 -15.97 -39.39
N VAL A 385 33.29 -16.07 -38.15
CA VAL A 385 34.74 -16.01 -37.86
C VAL A 385 35.11 -17.08 -36.84
N THR A 386 35.86 -18.08 -37.27
CA THR A 386 36.34 -19.19 -36.40
C THR A 386 37.86 -19.32 -36.38
N ALA A 387 38.59 -18.73 -37.34
CA ALA A 387 40.03 -18.89 -37.44
C ALA A 387 40.80 -17.71 -36.83
N GLY A 388 41.66 -18.01 -35.84
CA GLY A 388 42.62 -17.04 -35.28
C GLY A 388 42.09 -16.17 -34.14
N LEU A 389 40.91 -16.48 -33.60
CA LEU A 389 40.44 -15.82 -32.38
C LEU A 389 41.33 -16.21 -31.19
N PRO A 390 41.72 -15.25 -30.31
CA PRO A 390 42.37 -15.59 -29.05
C PRO A 390 41.42 -16.46 -28.21
N PHE A 391 41.97 -17.47 -27.54
CA PHE A 391 41.20 -18.40 -26.72
C PHE A 391 41.87 -18.61 -25.37
N ILE A 392 41.08 -19.05 -24.40
CA ILE A 392 41.52 -19.30 -23.03
C ILE A 392 41.79 -20.81 -22.87
N PRO A 393 43.03 -21.21 -22.52
CA PRO A 393 43.35 -22.61 -22.29
C PRO A 393 42.70 -23.12 -21.01
N LEU A 394 42.36 -24.41 -20.96
CA LEU A 394 41.77 -25.03 -19.79
C LEU A 394 42.86 -25.45 -18.79
N ALA A 395 42.65 -25.20 -17.49
CA ALA A 395 43.57 -25.65 -16.46
C ALA A 395 43.55 -27.18 -16.34
N ARG A 396 44.74 -27.80 -16.35
CA ARG A 396 44.89 -29.26 -16.16
C ARG A 396 44.95 -29.65 -14.68
N GLU A 397 45.40 -28.73 -13.84
CA GLU A 397 45.57 -28.93 -12.42
C GLU A 397 44.34 -28.41 -11.68
N ARG A 398 43.92 -29.12 -10.64
CA ARG A 398 42.83 -28.67 -9.78
C ARG A 398 43.35 -27.50 -8.93
N PRO A 399 42.61 -26.38 -8.84
CA PRO A 399 42.99 -25.29 -7.97
C PRO A 399 42.89 -25.70 -6.48
N PHE A 400 43.49 -24.91 -5.60
CA PHE A 400 43.45 -25.06 -4.15
C PHE A 400 42.87 -23.81 -3.48
N PRO A 401 42.22 -23.94 -2.31
CA PRO A 401 41.87 -22.78 -1.49
C PRO A 401 43.11 -21.94 -1.17
N GLY A 402 43.01 -20.62 -1.35
CA GLY A 402 44.10 -19.66 -1.22
C GLY A 402 44.77 -19.28 -2.54
N ASP A 403 44.54 -20.00 -3.64
CA ASP A 403 45.06 -19.61 -4.95
C ASP A 403 44.46 -18.28 -5.42
N ASP A 404 45.29 -17.46 -6.07
CA ASP A 404 44.85 -16.23 -6.75
C ASP A 404 43.94 -16.55 -7.95
N VAL A 405 42.88 -15.77 -8.10
CA VAL A 405 41.99 -15.83 -9.25
C VAL A 405 41.81 -14.48 -9.91
N VAL A 406 41.61 -14.52 -11.23
CA VAL A 406 41.24 -13.37 -12.04
C VAL A 406 39.90 -13.66 -12.70
N VAL A 407 38.94 -12.76 -12.52
CA VAL A 407 37.63 -12.87 -13.16
C VAL A 407 37.53 -11.79 -14.22
N LEU A 408 37.13 -12.18 -15.44
CA LEU A 408 36.88 -11.25 -16.53
C LEU A 408 35.40 -11.29 -16.92
N GLY A 409 34.82 -10.13 -17.22
CA GLY A 409 33.49 -10.09 -17.82
C GLY A 409 32.90 -8.70 -17.96
N TYR A 410 31.59 -8.66 -18.24
CA TYR A 410 30.85 -7.43 -18.48
C TYR A 410 29.77 -7.20 -17.40
N PRO A 411 30.16 -6.96 -16.14
CA PRO A 411 29.21 -6.71 -15.07
C PRO A 411 28.32 -5.51 -15.42
N THR A 412 27.04 -5.62 -15.09
CA THR A 412 25.91 -4.73 -15.44
C THR A 412 25.64 -4.57 -16.95
N GLY A 413 26.32 -5.35 -17.79
CA GLY A 413 26.13 -5.42 -19.23
C GLY A 413 26.32 -4.07 -19.92
N LEU A 414 25.34 -3.69 -20.75
CA LEU A 414 25.41 -2.47 -21.57
C LEU A 414 25.56 -1.19 -20.72
N ARG A 415 25.02 -1.18 -19.50
CA ARG A 415 25.03 0.00 -18.62
C ARG A 415 26.45 0.39 -18.18
N ALA A 416 27.26 -0.59 -17.74
CA ALA A 416 28.67 -0.32 -17.40
C ALA A 416 29.48 0.15 -18.61
N LEU A 417 29.22 -0.42 -19.79
CA LEU A 417 29.91 -0.01 -21.01
C LEU A 417 29.62 1.47 -21.33
N ILE A 418 28.34 1.88 -21.27
CA ILE A 418 27.94 3.29 -21.47
C ILE A 418 28.58 4.21 -20.41
N ALA A 419 28.55 3.82 -19.13
CA ALA A 419 29.10 4.62 -18.04
C ALA A 419 30.61 4.90 -18.16
N ARG A 420 31.34 4.05 -18.92
CA ARG A 420 32.79 4.17 -19.17
C ARG A 420 33.15 4.95 -20.44
N THR A 421 32.14 5.41 -21.20
CA THR A 421 32.37 6.20 -22.41
C THR A 421 32.59 7.69 -22.11
N SER A 422 32.91 8.46 -23.16
CA SER A 422 33.02 9.91 -23.06
C SER A 422 31.66 10.58 -22.79
N ALA A 423 31.66 11.72 -22.10
CA ALA A 423 30.45 12.52 -21.88
C ALA A 423 29.74 12.89 -23.20
N ARG A 424 30.51 13.09 -24.28
CA ARG A 424 29.99 13.33 -25.62
C ARG A 424 29.18 12.14 -26.15
N PHE A 425 29.67 10.92 -25.97
CA PHE A 425 28.99 9.71 -26.43
C PHE A 425 27.64 9.50 -25.73
N ILE A 426 27.59 9.77 -24.42
CA ILE A 426 26.35 9.70 -23.63
C ILE A 426 25.32 10.71 -24.16
N GLU A 427 25.76 11.93 -24.49
CA GLU A 427 24.89 12.95 -25.08
C GLU A 427 24.39 12.59 -26.48
N GLU A 428 25.23 11.94 -27.30
CA GLU A 428 24.84 11.42 -28.62
C GLU A 428 23.79 10.30 -28.51
N ILE A 429 23.97 9.30 -27.61
CA ILE A 429 22.96 8.25 -27.36
C ILE A 429 21.61 8.88 -26.98
N ARG A 430 21.65 9.89 -26.10
CA ARG A 430 20.45 10.56 -25.58
C ARG A 430 19.71 11.35 -26.66
N THR A 431 20.44 12.06 -27.51
CA THR A 431 19.87 12.94 -28.54
C THR A 431 19.30 12.12 -29.70
N ASP A 432 20.03 11.09 -30.12
CA ASP A 432 19.67 10.25 -31.27
C ASP A 432 18.60 9.19 -30.93
N LYS A 433 18.23 9.03 -29.65
CA LYS A 433 17.30 7.98 -29.18
C LYS A 433 17.71 6.59 -29.69
N LEU A 434 18.99 6.27 -29.57
CA LEU A 434 19.54 5.03 -30.11
C LEU A 434 18.91 3.81 -29.44
N ASP A 435 18.62 2.78 -30.24
CA ASP A 435 18.10 1.52 -29.73
C ASP A 435 19.19 0.65 -29.10
N PHE A 436 18.75 -0.35 -28.34
CA PHE A 436 19.59 -1.33 -27.65
C PHE A 436 20.73 -1.93 -28.52
N TRP A 437 20.47 -2.18 -29.80
CA TRP A 437 21.42 -2.82 -30.71
C TRP A 437 22.46 -1.82 -31.25
N THR A 438 21.99 -0.64 -31.65
CA THR A 438 22.82 0.43 -32.21
C THR A 438 23.83 0.94 -31.18
N ILE A 439 23.46 0.98 -29.90
CA ILE A 439 24.38 1.39 -28.84
C ILE A 439 25.57 0.41 -28.74
N ALA A 440 25.31 -0.90 -28.74
CA ALA A 440 26.37 -1.91 -28.66
C ALA A 440 27.29 -1.88 -29.89
N GLU A 441 26.72 -1.72 -31.08
CA GLU A 441 27.49 -1.55 -32.32
C GLU A 441 28.39 -0.31 -32.28
N ARG A 442 27.87 0.84 -31.81
CA ARG A 442 28.69 2.06 -31.66
C ARG A 442 29.78 1.91 -30.60
N LEU A 443 29.49 1.23 -29.48
CA LEU A 443 30.48 0.94 -28.44
C LEU A 443 31.62 0.08 -29.00
N ALA A 444 31.30 -0.94 -29.80
CA ALA A 444 32.29 -1.81 -30.42
C ALA A 444 33.13 -1.05 -31.46
N ALA A 445 32.50 -0.27 -32.33
CA ALA A 445 33.18 0.55 -33.34
C ALA A 445 34.16 1.58 -32.74
N GLN A 446 33.92 2.03 -31.51
CA GLN A 446 34.79 2.95 -30.78
C GLN A 446 35.69 2.26 -29.74
N ASP A 447 35.76 0.93 -29.77
CA ASP A 447 36.61 0.10 -28.90
C ASP A 447 36.33 0.28 -27.38
N TYR A 448 35.09 0.61 -27.03
CA TYR A 448 34.63 0.69 -25.63
C TYR A 448 34.18 -0.66 -25.07
N VAL A 449 33.97 -1.68 -25.90
CA VAL A 449 33.60 -3.04 -25.45
C VAL A 449 34.84 -3.76 -24.92
N ARG A 450 35.17 -3.50 -23.65
CA ARG A 450 36.30 -4.12 -22.95
C ARG A 450 35.86 -4.71 -21.62
N PRO A 451 36.21 -5.98 -21.32
CA PRO A 451 35.81 -6.60 -20.07
C PRO A 451 36.43 -5.87 -18.88
N LEU A 452 35.78 -5.97 -17.72
CA LEU A 452 36.35 -5.60 -16.44
C LEU A 452 37.07 -6.80 -15.86
N ALA A 453 38.17 -6.53 -15.17
CA ALA A 453 38.97 -7.52 -14.48
C ALA A 453 38.92 -7.27 -12.97
N SER A 454 38.62 -8.32 -12.21
CA SER A 454 38.75 -8.32 -10.76
C SER A 454 39.68 -9.44 -10.32
N ARG A 455 40.34 -9.23 -9.19
CA ARG A 455 41.23 -10.22 -8.55
C ARG A 455 40.64 -10.60 -7.21
N GLY A 456 40.80 -11.86 -6.86
CA GLY A 456 40.48 -12.38 -5.54
C GLY A 456 41.26 -13.66 -5.27
N ILE A 457 40.83 -14.40 -4.26
CA ILE A 457 41.35 -15.68 -3.87
C ILE A 457 40.24 -16.72 -3.82
N ILE A 458 40.62 -17.99 -3.96
CA ILE A 458 39.68 -19.10 -3.77
C ILE A 458 39.45 -19.33 -2.28
N GLY A 459 38.19 -19.27 -1.85
CA GLY A 459 37.79 -19.63 -0.49
C GLY A 459 37.53 -21.12 -0.33
N GLN A 460 36.82 -21.73 -1.27
CA GLN A 460 36.41 -23.13 -1.17
C GLN A 460 36.24 -23.78 -2.55
N ILE A 461 36.50 -25.09 -2.63
CA ILE A 461 36.32 -25.88 -3.85
C ILE A 461 35.54 -27.16 -3.51
N SER A 462 34.57 -27.49 -4.36
CA SER A 462 33.86 -28.77 -4.36
C SER A 462 33.89 -29.39 -5.77
N ALA A 463 33.15 -30.48 -5.98
CA ALA A 463 32.94 -31.04 -7.32
C ALA A 463 31.95 -30.22 -8.16
N ALA A 464 31.09 -29.43 -7.51
CA ALA A 464 30.01 -28.69 -8.15
C ALA A 464 30.33 -27.18 -8.31
N VAL A 465 31.14 -26.62 -7.42
CA VAL A 465 31.34 -25.17 -7.29
C VAL A 465 32.76 -24.82 -6.85
N VAL A 466 33.30 -23.73 -7.43
CA VAL A 466 34.46 -22.98 -6.94
C VAL A 466 33.95 -21.66 -6.34
N ALA A 467 34.26 -21.39 -5.08
CA ALA A 467 33.91 -20.15 -4.38
C ALA A 467 35.14 -19.25 -4.23
N TYR A 468 35.00 -17.96 -4.57
CA TYR A 468 36.07 -16.96 -4.54
C TYR A 468 35.53 -15.59 -4.12
N ASP A 469 36.40 -14.64 -3.80
CA ASP A 469 36.04 -13.29 -3.32
C ASP A 469 36.37 -12.16 -4.33
N ALA A 470 36.70 -12.50 -5.58
CA ALA A 470 36.90 -11.51 -6.65
C ALA A 470 35.58 -10.81 -7.01
N ASP A 471 35.55 -9.47 -7.03
CA ASP A 471 34.33 -8.69 -7.28
C ASP A 471 33.65 -9.01 -8.63
N THR A 472 32.33 -9.22 -8.62
CA THR A 472 31.50 -9.35 -9.82
C THR A 472 30.06 -8.94 -9.51
N THR A 473 29.21 -8.85 -10.53
CA THR A 473 27.76 -8.62 -10.37
C THR A 473 26.99 -9.19 -11.56
N GLN A 474 25.65 -9.07 -11.56
CA GLN A 474 24.75 -9.37 -12.67
C GLN A 474 25.35 -8.89 -14.01
N GLY A 475 25.40 -9.73 -15.04
CA GLY A 475 26.06 -9.45 -16.33
C GLY A 475 27.51 -9.96 -16.43
N GLY A 476 28.18 -10.20 -15.30
CA GLY A 476 29.45 -10.94 -15.24
C GLY A 476 29.30 -12.45 -15.39
N SER A 477 28.07 -12.98 -15.34
CA SER A 477 27.78 -14.41 -15.55
C SER A 477 28.29 -14.87 -16.92
N GLY A 478 28.89 -16.05 -16.92
CA GLY A 478 29.51 -16.70 -18.07
C GLY A 478 30.95 -16.26 -18.30
N GLY A 479 31.47 -15.32 -17.50
CA GLY A 479 32.86 -14.87 -17.56
C GLY A 479 33.86 -15.93 -17.07
N PRO A 480 35.08 -15.95 -17.62
CA PRO A 480 36.10 -16.89 -17.20
C PRO A 480 36.67 -16.51 -15.83
N VAL A 481 36.90 -17.53 -15.01
CA VAL A 481 37.70 -17.46 -13.78
C VAL A 481 39.03 -18.14 -14.07
N LEU A 482 40.12 -17.38 -13.98
CA LEU A 482 41.46 -17.76 -14.40
C LEU A 482 42.40 -17.89 -13.22
N ASN A 483 43.35 -18.82 -13.30
CA ASN A 483 44.51 -18.84 -12.42
C ASN A 483 45.57 -17.81 -12.87
N ALA A 484 46.66 -17.68 -12.11
CA ALA A 484 47.77 -16.78 -12.42
C ALA A 484 48.51 -17.07 -13.75
N ARG A 485 48.29 -18.25 -14.37
CA ARG A 485 48.84 -18.64 -15.69
C ARG A 485 47.91 -18.26 -16.85
N GLY A 486 46.72 -17.72 -16.57
CA GLY A 486 45.72 -17.40 -17.59
C GLY A 486 44.92 -18.63 -18.05
N GLU A 487 44.94 -19.72 -17.29
CA GLU A 487 44.18 -20.94 -17.59
C GLU A 487 42.83 -20.92 -16.86
N LEU A 488 41.78 -21.42 -17.52
CA LEU A 488 40.43 -21.49 -16.98
C LEU A 488 40.35 -22.50 -15.84
N ILE A 489 39.89 -22.06 -14.68
CA ILE A 489 39.60 -22.91 -13.51
C ILE A 489 38.10 -23.03 -13.21
N ALA A 490 37.30 -22.04 -13.59
CA ALA A 490 35.84 -22.05 -13.44
C ALA A 490 35.15 -21.04 -14.38
N VAL A 491 33.84 -21.17 -14.54
CA VAL A 491 32.96 -20.20 -15.24
C VAL A 491 32.09 -19.49 -14.21
N ASN A 492 32.19 -18.17 -14.11
CA ASN A 492 31.45 -17.37 -13.14
C ASN A 492 29.94 -17.51 -13.32
N ASN A 493 29.18 -17.83 -12.27
CA ASN A 493 27.72 -18.02 -12.33
C ASN A 493 26.91 -16.90 -11.63
N ALA A 494 27.59 -15.84 -11.17
CA ALA A 494 27.01 -14.76 -10.37
C ALA A 494 26.45 -15.19 -8.99
N ILE A 495 26.18 -14.16 -8.18
CA ILE A 495 26.11 -14.15 -6.71
C ILE A 495 24.93 -14.98 -6.17
N LEU A 496 25.16 -15.73 -5.09
CA LEU A 496 24.11 -16.06 -4.11
C LEU A 496 24.02 -14.88 -3.13
N PRO A 497 22.97 -14.04 -3.15
CA PRO A 497 22.90 -12.84 -2.29
C PRO A 497 22.96 -13.17 -0.79
N GLU A 498 22.60 -14.40 -0.45
CA GLU A 498 22.58 -14.96 0.91
C GLU A 498 24.00 -15.33 1.42
N TYR A 499 25.01 -15.36 0.54
CA TYR A 499 26.40 -15.74 0.84
C TYR A 499 27.36 -14.54 0.80
N GLY A 500 27.22 -13.63 1.78
CA GLY A 500 28.30 -12.83 2.38
C GLY A 500 29.46 -12.29 1.52
N GLY A 501 29.24 -11.90 0.26
CA GLY A 501 30.28 -11.33 -0.61
C GLY A 501 31.19 -12.35 -1.30
N SER A 502 30.83 -13.64 -1.37
CA SER A 502 31.57 -14.64 -2.15
C SER A 502 30.83 -14.98 -3.44
N ASN A 503 31.59 -15.09 -4.53
CA ASN A 503 31.13 -15.46 -5.86
C ASN A 503 31.34 -16.94 -6.12
N LEU A 504 30.46 -17.51 -6.95
CA LEU A 504 30.50 -18.92 -7.31
C LEU A 504 30.75 -19.09 -8.80
N GLY A 505 31.58 -20.07 -9.13
CA GLY A 505 31.82 -20.50 -10.49
C GLY A 505 31.63 -22.01 -10.66
N VAL A 506 31.18 -22.40 -11.85
CA VAL A 506 31.11 -23.80 -12.28
C VAL A 506 32.53 -24.30 -12.58
N PRO A 507 33.03 -25.37 -11.93
CA PRO A 507 34.41 -25.83 -12.09
C PRO A 507 34.78 -26.26 -13.52
N VAL A 508 36.05 -26.07 -13.91
CA VAL A 508 36.58 -26.47 -15.23
C VAL A 508 36.37 -27.96 -15.55
N SER A 509 36.30 -28.83 -14.54
CA SER A 509 35.95 -30.24 -14.75
C SER A 509 34.61 -30.43 -15.45
N LYS A 510 33.61 -29.60 -15.14
CA LYS A 510 32.29 -29.64 -15.78
C LYS A 510 32.33 -29.08 -17.20
N VAL A 511 33.21 -28.12 -17.46
CA VAL A 511 33.50 -27.61 -18.80
C VAL A 511 34.09 -28.71 -19.67
N VAL A 512 35.09 -29.44 -19.15
CA VAL A 512 35.72 -30.57 -19.83
C VAL A 512 34.69 -31.65 -20.16
N GLU A 513 33.85 -32.05 -19.20
CA GLU A 513 32.77 -33.02 -19.42
C GLU A 513 31.84 -32.59 -20.56
N LEU A 514 31.42 -31.31 -20.58
CA LEU A 514 30.55 -30.76 -21.62
C LEU A 514 31.23 -30.72 -22.99
N MET A 515 32.51 -30.32 -23.05
CA MET A 515 33.28 -30.24 -24.30
C MET A 515 33.54 -31.63 -24.91
N VAL A 516 33.85 -32.64 -24.09
CA VAL A 516 33.97 -34.03 -24.54
C VAL A 516 32.65 -34.51 -25.15
N ARG A 517 31.53 -34.24 -24.46
CA ARG A 517 30.19 -34.61 -24.94
C ARG A 517 29.84 -33.91 -26.26
N ALA A 518 30.34 -32.71 -26.47
CA ALA A 518 30.17 -31.93 -27.69
C ALA A 518 31.17 -32.29 -28.81
N ASN A 519 32.06 -33.28 -28.61
CA ASN A 519 33.15 -33.64 -29.53
C ASN A 519 34.08 -32.45 -29.88
N LEU A 520 34.34 -31.57 -28.92
CA LEU A 520 35.22 -30.41 -29.11
C LEU A 520 36.65 -30.71 -28.65
N SER A 521 37.62 -30.06 -29.29
CA SER A 521 39.02 -30.09 -28.88
C SER A 521 39.21 -29.37 -27.54
N ILE A 522 40.01 -29.98 -26.66
CA ILE A 522 40.38 -29.52 -25.31
C ILE A 522 41.80 -28.97 -25.32
#